data_AF-A0A2V9J6L0-F1
#
_entry.id   AF-A0A2V9J6L0-F1
#
_cell.length_a   1.000
_cell.length_b   1.000
_cell.length_c   1.000
_cell.angle_alpha   90.00
_cell.angle_beta   90.00
_cell.angle_gamma   90.00
#
_symmetry.space_group_name_H-M   'P 1'
#
loop_
_entity.id
_entity.type
_entity.pdbx_description
1 polymer ?
#
loop_
_entity_poly.entity_id
_entity_poly.type
_entity_poly.pdbx_seq_one_letter_code
_entity_poly.pdbx_strand_id
1 'polypeptide(L)'
;GTYHALGMAKAKGAVFVLASTSEVYGDAEVNPQPESYWGRVNSVGPRSVYDEAKRYAEALTVAYHRVHGVRVRIPRIFNTYGPHMRVNDGRALPNLITQALRGEPLTLYGDGSQTRSFCYVSDLVEGVYRLLLAPNPEPLIVNLGNPEEVTIRQLAAEILEITGNQGAIIFQPLPVD
;
A
#
# COMPACT_ATOMS: atom_id res chain seq x y z
N GLY A 1 1.51 -9.00 -17.52
CA GLY A 1 0.72 -9.62 -16.43
C GLY A 1 -0.75 -9.28 -16.52
N THR A 2 -1.12 -8.06 -16.13
CA THR A 2 -2.53 -7.58 -16.05
C THR A 2 -3.34 -7.84 -17.31
N TYR A 3 -2.81 -7.52 -18.50
CA TYR A 3 -3.48 -7.76 -19.77
C TYR A 3 -3.94 -9.22 -19.97
N HIS A 4 -3.06 -10.18 -19.70
CA HIS A 4 -3.38 -11.60 -19.86
C HIS A 4 -4.40 -12.08 -18.83
N ALA A 5 -4.31 -11.61 -17.58
CA ALA A 5 -5.25 -11.96 -16.53
C ALA A 5 -6.66 -11.38 -16.80
N LEU A 6 -6.74 -10.17 -17.35
CA LEU A 6 -7.99 -9.60 -17.85
C LEU A 6 -8.58 -10.40 -19.01
N GLY A 7 -7.74 -10.85 -19.95
CA GLY A 7 -8.16 -11.76 -21.03
C GLY A 7 -8.75 -13.07 -20.50
N MET A 8 -8.13 -13.63 -19.45
CA MET A 8 -8.64 -14.83 -18.77
C MET A 8 -9.97 -14.54 -18.05
N ALA A 9 -10.08 -13.43 -17.33
CA ALA A 9 -11.30 -13.04 -16.65
C ALA A 9 -12.47 -12.88 -17.63
N LYS A 10 -12.21 -12.22 -18.78
CA LYS A 10 -13.17 -12.13 -19.89
C LYS A 10 -13.59 -13.51 -20.38
N ALA A 11 -12.65 -14.39 -20.69
CA ALA A 11 -12.93 -15.73 -21.22
C ALA A 11 -13.74 -16.62 -20.24
N LYS A 12 -13.66 -16.33 -18.94
CA LYS A 12 -14.36 -17.10 -17.88
C LYS A 12 -15.58 -16.38 -17.30
N GLY A 13 -15.90 -15.17 -17.75
CA GLY A 13 -16.95 -14.35 -17.14
C GLY A 13 -16.69 -14.02 -15.66
N ALA A 14 -15.42 -13.98 -15.26
CA ALA A 14 -15.02 -13.79 -13.87
C ALA A 14 -14.96 -12.30 -13.48
N VAL A 15 -15.09 -12.02 -12.18
CA VAL A 15 -14.74 -10.71 -11.62
C VAL A 15 -13.23 -10.61 -11.52
N PHE A 16 -12.65 -9.52 -12.01
CA PHE A 16 -11.23 -9.25 -11.93
C PHE A 16 -10.93 -8.21 -10.85
N VAL A 17 -10.10 -8.57 -9.87
CA VAL A 17 -9.62 -7.66 -8.83
C VAL A 17 -8.18 -7.27 -9.14
N LEU A 18 -7.95 -5.98 -9.39
CA LEU A 18 -6.60 -5.41 -9.51
C LEU A 18 -6.16 -4.86 -8.17
N ALA A 19 -5.19 -5.53 -7.52
CA ALA A 19 -4.50 -4.96 -6.37
C ALA A 19 -3.66 -3.73 -6.81
N SER A 20 -4.23 -2.54 -6.71
CA SER A 20 -3.56 -1.27 -6.93
C SER A 20 -2.90 -0.80 -5.63
N THR A 21 -2.49 0.46 -5.56
CA THR A 21 -1.62 0.99 -4.48
C THR A 21 -1.88 2.47 -4.27
N SER A 22 -1.65 2.99 -3.06
CA SER A 22 -1.69 4.44 -2.80
C SER A 22 -0.63 5.21 -3.60
N GLU A 23 0.45 4.57 -4.04
CA GLU A 23 1.50 5.16 -4.87
C GLU A 23 1.00 5.73 -6.22
N VAL A 24 -0.20 5.34 -6.68
CA VAL A 24 -0.82 5.98 -7.87
C VAL A 24 -1.12 7.46 -7.65
N TYR A 25 -1.18 7.89 -6.38
CA TYR A 25 -1.32 9.30 -5.99
C TYR A 25 0.02 10.05 -5.99
N GLY A 26 1.17 9.37 -5.94
CA GLY A 26 2.50 9.97 -5.92
C GLY A 26 2.71 10.96 -4.76
N ASP A 27 3.38 12.06 -5.07
CA ASP A 27 3.64 13.18 -4.15
C ASP A 27 2.36 14.02 -3.99
N ALA A 28 1.35 13.42 -3.35
CA ALA A 28 0.03 14.00 -3.24
C ALA A 28 0.02 15.34 -2.50
N GLU A 29 -0.67 16.32 -3.07
CA GLU A 29 -0.79 17.67 -2.51
C GLU A 29 -1.99 17.81 -1.55
N VAL A 30 -2.71 16.72 -1.33
CA VAL A 30 -3.93 16.66 -0.50
C VAL A 30 -3.81 15.47 0.46
N ASN A 31 -4.16 15.69 1.74
CA ASN A 31 -4.23 14.64 2.77
C ASN A 31 -5.53 14.78 3.57
N PRO A 32 -6.39 13.75 3.68
CA PRO A 32 -6.30 12.42 3.04
C PRO A 32 -6.47 12.46 1.52
N GLN A 33 -5.94 11.46 0.81
CA GLN A 33 -6.05 11.38 -0.66
C GLN A 33 -7.40 10.74 -1.06
N PRO A 34 -8.37 11.49 -1.61
CA PRO A 34 -9.62 10.90 -2.09
C PRO A 34 -9.38 10.12 -3.40
N GLU A 35 -10.24 9.16 -3.72
CA GLU A 35 -10.16 8.36 -4.95
C GLU A 35 -10.29 9.22 -6.23
N SER A 36 -10.91 10.39 -6.11
CA SER A 36 -11.03 11.39 -7.17
C SER A 36 -9.72 12.12 -7.48
N TYR A 37 -8.71 12.06 -6.61
CA TYR A 37 -7.42 12.68 -6.84
C TYR A 37 -6.65 11.94 -7.93
N TRP A 38 -6.11 12.68 -8.90
CA TRP A 38 -5.45 12.10 -10.07
C TRP A 38 -4.01 11.66 -9.83
N GLY A 39 -3.41 12.12 -8.74
CA GLY A 39 -2.01 11.85 -8.42
C GLY A 39 -1.01 12.80 -9.07
N ARG A 40 0.11 13.02 -8.38
CA ARG A 40 1.26 13.77 -8.86
C ARG A 40 2.47 12.84 -8.89
N VAL A 41 2.68 12.18 -10.03
CA VAL A 41 3.68 11.12 -10.19
C VAL A 41 4.74 11.55 -11.20
N ASN A 42 6.02 11.30 -10.89
CA ASN A 42 7.12 11.52 -11.81
C ASN A 42 7.31 10.29 -12.72
N SER A 43 6.97 10.43 -14.00
CA SER A 43 6.97 9.35 -14.98
C SER A 43 8.36 8.85 -15.40
N VAL A 44 9.44 9.54 -15.02
CA VAL A 44 10.83 9.16 -15.35
C VAL A 44 11.75 9.09 -14.12
N GLY A 45 11.20 9.25 -12.91
CA GLY A 45 11.94 9.11 -11.66
C GLY A 45 12.33 7.66 -11.36
N PRO A 46 13.18 7.42 -10.35
CA PRO A 46 13.64 6.07 -10.00
C PRO A 46 12.51 5.11 -9.60
N ARG A 47 11.38 5.64 -9.11
CA ARG A 47 10.19 4.87 -8.73
C ARG A 47 9.17 4.67 -9.87
N SER A 48 9.34 5.38 -10.99
CA SER A 48 8.39 5.42 -12.10
C SER A 48 7.96 4.05 -12.61
N VAL A 49 8.88 3.09 -12.64
CA VAL A 49 8.60 1.71 -13.09
C VAL A 49 7.48 1.05 -12.29
N TYR A 50 7.34 1.35 -11.00
CA TYR A 50 6.27 0.81 -10.17
C TYR A 50 5.02 1.68 -10.29
N ASP A 51 5.17 2.99 -10.10
CA ASP A 51 4.04 3.94 -10.00
C ASP A 51 3.26 3.99 -11.32
N GLU A 52 3.96 4.18 -12.45
CA GLU A 52 3.32 4.24 -13.76
C GLU A 52 2.82 2.87 -14.23
N ALA A 53 3.50 1.77 -13.86
CA ALA A 53 2.98 0.44 -14.18
C ALA A 53 1.64 0.18 -13.47
N LYS A 54 1.47 0.64 -12.22
CA LYS A 54 0.20 0.53 -11.49
C LYS A 54 -0.87 1.45 -12.08
N ARG A 55 -0.54 2.69 -12.43
CA ARG A 55 -1.47 3.62 -13.13
C ARG A 55 -1.92 3.07 -14.48
N TYR A 56 -0.99 2.53 -15.27
CA TYR A 56 -1.30 1.86 -16.54
C TYR A 56 -2.19 0.63 -16.33
N ALA A 57 -1.94 -0.16 -15.29
CA ALA A 57 -2.78 -1.32 -14.96
C ALA A 57 -4.22 -0.92 -14.62
N GLU A 58 -4.44 0.19 -13.88
CA GLU A 58 -5.78 0.73 -13.63
C GLU A 58 -6.46 1.15 -14.94
N ALA A 59 -5.76 1.95 -15.77
CA ALA A 59 -6.28 2.42 -17.05
C ALA A 59 -6.70 1.24 -17.97
N LEU A 60 -5.84 0.22 -18.06
CA LEU A 60 -6.12 -0.99 -18.84
C LEU A 60 -7.32 -1.77 -18.28
N THR A 61 -7.43 -1.89 -16.95
CA THR A 61 -8.53 -2.60 -16.28
C THR A 61 -9.87 -1.91 -16.54
N VAL A 62 -9.92 -0.59 -16.40
CA VAL A 62 -11.14 0.19 -16.68
C VAL A 62 -11.46 0.22 -18.18
N ALA A 63 -10.46 0.21 -19.06
CA ALA A 63 -10.67 0.06 -20.50
C ALA A 63 -11.30 -1.32 -20.85
N TYR A 64 -10.82 -2.40 -20.22
CA TYR A 64 -11.39 -3.74 -20.41
C TYR A 64 -12.85 -3.81 -19.96
N HIS A 65 -13.19 -3.17 -18.85
CA HIS A 65 -14.60 -3.04 -18.44
C HIS A 65 -15.42 -2.33 -19.52
N ARG A 66 -15.00 -1.13 -19.95
CA ARG A 66 -15.74 -0.32 -20.94
C ARG A 66 -15.95 -1.04 -22.28
N VAL A 67 -14.95 -1.77 -22.77
CA VAL A 67 -14.99 -2.39 -24.10
C VAL A 67 -15.54 -3.81 -24.08
N HIS A 68 -15.41 -4.55 -22.97
CA HIS A 68 -15.75 -5.97 -22.90
C HIS A 68 -16.72 -6.34 -21.77
N GLY A 69 -17.17 -5.39 -20.96
CA GLY A 69 -18.11 -5.63 -19.86
C GLY A 69 -17.54 -6.46 -18.72
N VAL A 70 -16.22 -6.63 -18.63
CA VAL A 70 -15.59 -7.39 -17.53
C VAL A 70 -15.86 -6.67 -16.22
N ARG A 71 -16.41 -7.37 -15.22
CA ARG A 71 -16.61 -6.78 -13.89
C ARG A 71 -15.26 -6.63 -13.21
N VAL A 72 -14.92 -5.40 -12.81
CA VAL A 72 -13.61 -5.08 -12.24
C VAL A 72 -13.73 -4.42 -10.88
N ARG A 73 -12.74 -4.67 -10.02
CA ARG A 73 -12.57 -4.08 -8.68
C ARG A 73 -11.13 -3.63 -8.53
N ILE A 74 -10.92 -2.43 -7.99
CA ILE A 74 -9.60 -1.82 -7.87
C ILE A 74 -9.44 -1.28 -6.44
N PRO A 75 -9.06 -2.12 -5.47
CA PRO A 75 -8.58 -1.62 -4.20
C PRO A 75 -7.26 -0.87 -4.40
N ARG A 76 -7.22 0.41 -4.01
CA ARG A 76 -5.97 1.19 -3.86
C ARG A 76 -5.46 0.98 -2.45
N ILE A 77 -4.49 0.07 -2.33
CA ILE A 77 -4.03 -0.46 -1.05
C ILE A 77 -3.00 0.50 -0.46
N PHE A 78 -3.25 0.96 0.77
CA PHE A 78 -2.32 1.74 1.58
C PHE A 78 -1.38 0.80 2.36
N ASN A 79 -0.41 1.39 3.07
CA ASN A 79 0.57 0.65 3.87
C ASN A 79 -0.10 -0.43 4.74
N THR A 80 0.19 -1.69 4.39
CA THR A 80 -0.39 -2.86 5.05
C THR A 80 0.71 -3.69 5.72
N TYR A 81 0.40 -4.24 6.89
CA TYR A 81 1.30 -5.08 7.67
C TYR A 81 0.66 -6.33 8.27
N GLY A 82 1.48 -7.30 8.65
CA GLY A 82 1.06 -8.50 9.37
C GLY A 82 2.02 -9.68 9.19
N PRO A 83 1.61 -10.89 9.62
CA PRO A 83 2.38 -12.12 9.42
C PRO A 83 2.76 -12.36 7.95
N HIS A 84 3.88 -13.07 7.72
CA HIS A 84 4.42 -13.42 6.39
C HIS A 84 4.95 -12.26 5.53
N MET A 85 5.05 -11.05 6.09
CA MET A 85 5.79 -9.96 5.43
C MET A 85 7.25 -10.35 5.18
N ARG A 86 7.80 -9.81 4.10
CA ARG A 86 9.23 -9.97 3.80
C ARG A 86 10.05 -9.17 4.81
N VAL A 87 11.05 -9.82 5.39
CA VAL A 87 11.96 -9.23 6.39
C VAL A 87 12.71 -8.02 5.84
N ASN A 88 13.07 -8.04 4.55
CA ASN A 88 13.89 -7.02 3.90
C ASN A 88 13.11 -6.22 2.83
N ASP A 89 11.90 -5.75 3.13
CA ASP A 89 11.12 -5.00 2.14
C ASP A 89 11.40 -3.48 2.09
N GLY A 90 12.23 -2.99 3.00
CA GLY A 90 12.68 -1.59 3.03
C GLY A 90 11.69 -0.62 3.70
N ARG A 91 10.49 -1.04 4.09
CA ARG A 91 9.52 -0.20 4.80
C ARG A 91 9.88 -0.07 6.28
N ALA A 92 9.45 1.04 6.88
CA ALA A 92 9.76 1.38 8.27
C ALA A 92 9.37 0.28 9.26
N LEU A 93 8.11 -0.19 9.23
CA LEU A 93 7.61 -1.17 10.17
C LEU A 93 8.35 -2.53 10.10
N PRO A 94 8.51 -3.20 8.95
CA PRO A 94 9.29 -4.44 8.85
C PRO A 94 10.74 -4.28 9.30
N ASN A 95 11.39 -3.16 8.98
CA ASN A 95 12.76 -2.91 9.40
C ASN A 95 12.87 -2.80 10.92
N LEU A 96 11.98 -2.03 11.56
CA LEU A 96 11.97 -1.84 13.01
C LEU A 96 11.65 -3.15 13.76
N ILE A 97 10.64 -3.89 13.30
CA ILE A 97 10.31 -5.20 13.90
C ILE A 97 11.49 -6.17 13.75
N THR A 98 12.17 -6.18 12.61
CA THR A 98 13.32 -7.06 12.38
C THR A 98 14.49 -6.71 13.30
N GLN A 99 14.82 -5.43 13.44
CA GLN A 99 15.84 -4.95 14.39
C GLN A 99 15.48 -5.39 15.81
N ALA A 100 14.23 -5.18 16.22
CA ALA A 100 13.76 -5.53 17.55
C ALA A 100 13.88 -7.03 17.86
N LEU A 101 13.43 -7.89 16.94
CA LEU A 101 13.49 -9.34 17.09
C LEU A 101 14.93 -9.89 17.09
N ARG A 102 15.90 -9.12 16.60
CA ARG A 102 17.34 -9.44 16.67
C ARG A 102 18.02 -8.89 17.93
N GLY A 103 17.31 -8.15 18.76
CA GLY A 103 17.90 -7.42 19.90
C GLY A 103 18.79 -6.26 19.47
N GLU A 104 18.62 -5.76 18.24
CA GLU A 104 19.38 -4.62 17.70
C GLU A 104 18.71 -3.29 18.11
N PRO A 105 19.46 -2.19 18.18
CA PRO A 105 18.87 -0.85 18.33
C PRO A 105 17.92 -0.50 17.17
N LEU A 106 16.85 0.23 17.47
CA LEU A 106 15.91 0.68 16.45
C LEU A 106 16.42 1.95 15.76
N THR A 107 16.54 1.92 14.44
CA THR A 107 17.04 3.07 13.66
C THR A 107 15.89 3.91 13.12
N LEU A 108 15.81 5.17 13.56
CA LEU A 108 14.88 6.17 13.02
C LEU A 108 15.62 7.18 12.15
N TYR A 109 15.14 7.38 10.93
CA TYR A 109 15.61 8.46 10.08
C TYR A 109 14.84 9.75 10.37
N GLY A 110 15.55 10.85 10.61
CA GLY A 110 14.97 12.11 11.11
C GLY A 110 14.74 12.08 12.62
N ASP A 111 13.73 12.81 13.10
CA ASP A 111 13.36 12.90 14.52
C ASP A 111 12.21 11.95 14.91
N GLY A 112 11.67 11.19 13.95
CA GLY A 112 10.55 10.26 14.16
C GLY A 112 9.18 10.93 14.28
N SER A 113 9.08 12.25 14.06
CA SER A 113 7.80 13.00 14.10
C SER A 113 6.92 12.75 12.88
N GLN A 114 7.50 12.24 11.79
CA GLN A 114 6.75 11.89 10.59
C GLN A 114 5.69 10.83 10.91
N THR A 115 4.48 11.04 10.39
CA THR A 115 3.36 10.13 10.59
C THR A 115 3.20 9.16 9.43
N ARG A 116 2.69 7.96 9.74
CA ARG A 116 2.28 6.96 8.76
C ARG A 116 1.02 6.28 9.29
N SER A 117 0.15 5.85 8.38
CA SER A 117 -0.93 4.94 8.73
C SER A 117 -0.60 3.51 8.34
N PHE A 118 -1.10 2.56 9.11
CA PHE A 118 -0.84 1.13 8.93
C PHE A 118 -2.14 0.33 9.04
N CYS A 119 -2.49 -0.39 7.97
CA CYS A 119 -3.63 -1.29 7.92
C CYS A 119 -3.18 -2.72 8.24
N TYR A 120 -3.83 -3.40 9.18
CA TYR A 120 -3.50 -4.78 9.47
C TYR A 120 -4.04 -5.71 8.37
N VAL A 121 -3.31 -6.80 8.07
CA VAL A 121 -3.56 -7.65 6.91
C VAL A 121 -4.96 -8.28 6.91
N SER A 122 -5.52 -8.62 8.08
CA SER A 122 -6.89 -9.17 8.14
C SER A 122 -7.94 -8.14 7.72
N ASP A 123 -7.74 -6.88 8.08
CA ASP A 123 -8.67 -5.80 7.74
C ASP A 123 -8.60 -5.51 6.24
N LEU A 124 -7.41 -5.51 5.66
CA LEU A 124 -7.24 -5.42 4.21
C LEU A 124 -7.96 -6.57 3.51
N VAL A 125 -7.75 -7.82 3.96
CA VAL A 125 -8.36 -9.01 3.35
C VAL A 125 -9.88 -8.91 3.40
N GLU A 126 -10.45 -8.51 4.53
CA GLU A 126 -11.89 -8.29 4.67
C GLU A 126 -12.40 -7.19 3.71
N GLY A 127 -11.69 -6.08 3.60
CA GLY A 127 -12.01 -5.01 2.65
C GLY A 127 -12.01 -5.48 1.19
N VAL A 128 -10.97 -6.23 0.79
CA VAL A 128 -10.87 -6.81 -0.56
C VAL A 128 -11.98 -7.82 -0.82
N TYR A 129 -12.32 -8.65 0.16
CA TYR A 129 -13.38 -9.65 0.05
C TYR A 129 -14.76 -9.00 -0.13
N ARG A 130 -15.08 -7.97 0.66
CA ARG A 130 -16.32 -7.20 0.50
C ARG A 130 -16.40 -6.52 -0.86
N LEU A 131 -15.29 -5.94 -1.32
CA LEU A 131 -15.22 -5.29 -2.62
C LEU A 131 -15.42 -6.29 -3.77
N LEU A 132 -14.85 -7.50 -3.66
CA LEU A 132 -15.05 -8.59 -4.61
C LEU A 132 -16.51 -9.00 -4.72
N LEU A 133 -17.20 -9.13 -3.58
CA LEU A 133 -18.60 -9.57 -3.52
C LEU A 133 -19.63 -8.46 -3.77
N ALA A 134 -19.20 -7.20 -3.83
CA ALA A 134 -20.10 -6.08 -4.06
C ALA A 134 -20.92 -6.28 -5.35
N PRO A 135 -22.27 -6.16 -5.30
CA PRO A 135 -23.14 -6.49 -6.43
C PRO A 135 -23.08 -5.47 -7.58
N ASN A 136 -22.38 -4.35 -7.38
CA ASN A 136 -22.32 -3.24 -8.33
C ASN A 136 -21.78 -3.68 -9.72
N PRO A 137 -22.47 -3.39 -10.83
CA PRO A 137 -22.00 -3.76 -12.16
C PRO A 137 -20.82 -2.88 -12.62
N GLU A 138 -20.80 -1.61 -12.20
CA GLU A 138 -19.77 -0.64 -12.56
C GLU A 138 -18.43 -0.93 -11.86
N PRO A 139 -17.31 -0.42 -12.41
CA PRO A 139 -16.01 -0.46 -11.75
C PRO A 139 -16.09 0.16 -10.35
N LEU A 140 -15.52 -0.54 -9.37
CA LEU A 140 -15.35 0.01 -8.03
C LEU A 140 -13.87 0.25 -7.77
N ILE A 141 -13.51 1.51 -7.54
CA ILE A 141 -12.18 1.96 -7.15
C ILE A 141 -12.30 2.50 -5.73
N VAL A 142 -11.60 1.89 -4.78
CA VAL A 142 -11.78 2.16 -3.35
C VAL A 142 -10.44 2.16 -2.65
N ASN A 143 -10.17 3.18 -1.84
CA ASN A 143 -9.05 3.23 -0.93
C ASN A 143 -9.25 2.19 0.18
N LEU A 144 -8.28 1.29 0.35
CA LEU A 144 -8.25 0.36 1.48
C LEU A 144 -7.01 0.65 2.32
N GLY A 145 -7.25 1.12 3.54
CA GLY A 145 -6.23 1.52 4.49
C GLY A 145 -6.83 1.79 5.87
N ASN A 146 -5.96 2.17 6.79
CA ASN A 146 -6.37 2.72 8.09
C ASN A 146 -6.18 4.24 8.03
N PRO A 147 -7.17 5.08 8.36
CA PRO A 147 -7.00 6.54 8.41
C PRO A 147 -6.21 7.01 9.63
N GLU A 148 -6.03 6.15 10.65
CA GLU A 148 -5.29 6.51 11.86
C GLU A 148 -3.79 6.61 11.57
N GLU A 149 -3.27 7.81 11.81
CA GLU A 149 -1.85 8.12 11.69
C GLU A 149 -1.14 7.92 13.04
N VAL A 150 0.02 7.27 13.00
CA VAL A 150 0.94 7.16 14.14
C VAL A 150 2.29 7.72 13.75
N THR A 151 2.98 8.36 14.69
CA THR A 151 4.36 8.80 14.47
C THR A 151 5.30 7.60 14.43
N ILE A 152 6.37 7.69 13.65
CA ILE A 152 7.41 6.65 13.63
C ILE A 152 8.02 6.44 15.02
N ARG A 153 8.09 7.50 15.83
CA ARG A 153 8.52 7.42 17.24
C ARG A 153 7.57 6.59 18.11
N GLN A 154 6.26 6.82 18.01
CA GLN A 154 5.26 6.01 18.71
C GLN A 154 5.36 4.55 18.30
N LEU A 155 5.48 4.30 17.00
CA LEU A 155 5.63 2.95 16.46
C LEU A 155 6.88 2.25 17.02
N ALA A 156 8.03 2.93 17.07
CA ALA A 156 9.25 2.36 17.63
C ALA A 156 9.11 2.03 19.13
N ALA A 157 8.46 2.90 19.90
CA ALA A 157 8.23 2.67 21.32
C ALA A 157 7.35 1.43 21.56
N GLU A 158 6.26 1.29 20.80
CA GLU A 158 5.35 0.15 20.88
C GLU A 158 6.06 -1.17 20.49
N ILE A 159 6.91 -1.13 19.45
CA ILE A 159 7.71 -2.31 19.06
C ILE A 159 8.66 -2.73 20.20
N LEU A 160 9.36 -1.79 20.84
CA LEU A 160 10.25 -2.11 21.96
C LEU A 160 9.49 -2.75 23.12
N GLU A 161 8.32 -2.21 23.45
CA GLU A 161 7.46 -2.73 24.52
C GLU A 161 6.99 -4.16 24.23
N ILE A 162 6.44 -4.42 23.05
CA ILE A 162 5.89 -5.73 22.67
C ILE A 162 6.97 -6.80 22.54
N THR A 163 8.15 -6.42 22.03
CA THR A 163 9.27 -7.37 21.82
C THR A 163 10.12 -7.58 23.07
N GLY A 164 10.03 -6.69 24.06
CA GLY A 164 10.93 -6.69 25.22
C GLY A 164 12.38 -6.35 24.87
N ASN A 165 12.63 -5.78 23.68
CA ASN A 165 13.97 -5.39 23.27
C ASN A 165 14.47 -4.22 24.14
N GLN A 166 15.66 -4.38 24.73
CA GLN A 166 16.31 -3.34 25.54
C GLN A 166 17.27 -2.44 24.73
N GLY A 167 17.33 -2.64 23.41
CA GLY A 167 18.05 -1.77 22.50
C GLY A 167 17.53 -0.33 22.53
N ALA A 168 18.45 0.63 22.41
CA ALA A 168 18.10 2.05 22.32
C ALA A 168 17.46 2.40 20.96
N ILE A 169 16.80 3.55 20.89
CA ILE A 169 16.45 4.20 19.62
C ILE A 169 17.65 5.04 19.16
N ILE A 170 18.13 4.80 17.95
CA ILE A 170 19.20 5.55 17.29
C ILE A 170 18.61 6.42 16.20
N PHE A 171 19.01 7.69 16.14
CA PHE A 171 18.60 8.61 15.10
C PHE A 171 19.67 8.71 14.01
N GLN A 172 19.25 8.67 12.74
CA GLN A 172 20.08 8.93 11.57
C GLN A 172 19.51 10.10 10.77
N PRO A 173 20.35 10.85 10.03
CA PRO A 173 19.88 11.88 9.12
C PRO A 173 18.88 11.31 8.10
N LEU A 174 17.90 12.10 7.66
CA LEU A 174 16.99 11.69 6.58
C LEU A 174 17.81 11.30 5.33
N PRO A 175 17.43 10.23 4.61
CA PRO A 175 18.04 9.91 3.32
C PRO A 175 17.92 11.12 2.40
N VAL A 176 18.98 11.37 1.62
CA VAL A 176 18.93 12.33 0.51
C VAL A 176 18.27 11.60 -0.65
N ASP A 177 17.14 12.12 -1.14
CA ASP A 177 16.50 11.66 -2.38
C ASP A 177 17.39 11.95 -3.61
#